data_AF-A0AAN6ZP07-F1
#
_entry.id   AF-A0AAN6ZP07-F1
#
_cell.length_a   1.000
_cell.length_b   1.000
_cell.length_c   1.000
_cell.angle_alpha   90.00
_cell.angle_beta   90.00
_cell.angle_gamma   90.00
#
_symmetry.space_group_name_H-M   'P 1'
#
loop_
_entity.id
_entity.type
_entity.pdbx_description
1 polymer ?
#
loop_
_entity_poly.entity_id
_entity_poly.type
_entity_poly.pdbx_seq_one_letter_code
_entity_poly.pdbx_strand_id
1 'polypeptide(L)'
;MSLSPATRMSGLSLACNSSASEDHPQVRPTARESPMPDSQHSLEGSDWEVEGEEEEPETNTVLSPTGLKYNTSKLSPKARHVVEGLFNQTGSKDPPQISLELCGVREEDSDSEDAGVFYAFQMHEVVPCSVRIGSRNSGRFSVPKCECPDARYRQVSPCKHLVWLFDRISKQALFDHDPNSELTLTEAGYAEELGDPFDQISQIGLDILAHDLRCDASEPDSDAPQPNATRFREAREIVAAVAGVQDNELAEYRPDLEVKYDREVLIHRGDVGATLFSLILASHSLAEWVRSELDLSDFPLDPFRSIQHRVMRVIERLNTYLRIEGGRSNFPKTRRARAEGPRDVSWACCQIQRSLGKIEKLVSRGSSPLSSWARASAARALVSILKAVVEHRLLYDRLVGNQDCGFVFSSLDMLADQSQFIDALEEIMDKIGVLGAPPSYVTNMRHLILRMRSHKTEDVPFAGGSGTQRSETPVPDEPSPGAVQPPAPGRSTSVRFLTPEMPASVMGRGGRGKAGRGRGSTRGAKRSVSEAGPSDSSGGTKKKARES
;
A
#
# COMPACT_ATOMS: atom_id res chain seq x y z
N MET A 1 25.99 -29.65 -1.67
CA MET A 1 24.82 -29.11 -2.39
C MET A 1 24.59 -27.70 -1.85
N SER A 2 24.97 -26.71 -2.65
CA SER A 2 25.09 -25.31 -2.26
C SER A 2 23.77 -24.61 -2.53
N LEU A 3 23.12 -24.10 -1.48
CA LEU A 3 22.03 -23.15 -1.59
C LEU A 3 22.64 -21.79 -1.97
N SER A 4 22.27 -21.28 -3.13
CA SER A 4 22.69 -19.95 -3.60
C SER A 4 22.04 -18.85 -2.75
N PRO A 5 22.78 -17.83 -2.30
CA PRO A 5 22.21 -16.64 -1.66
C PRO A 5 21.71 -15.67 -2.74
N ALA A 6 20.42 -15.71 -3.06
CA ALA A 6 19.77 -14.75 -3.96
C ALA A 6 19.15 -13.59 -3.16
N THR A 7 19.99 -12.72 -2.60
CA THR A 7 19.53 -11.39 -2.12
C THR A 7 20.62 -10.32 -2.17
N ARG A 8 21.59 -10.47 -3.07
CA ARG A 8 22.52 -9.39 -3.41
C ARG A 8 22.52 -9.21 -4.92
N MET A 9 22.38 -7.96 -5.34
CA MET A 9 22.37 -7.44 -6.72
C MET A 9 20.97 -7.22 -7.31
N SER A 10 20.40 -6.04 -7.06
CA SER A 10 19.70 -5.20 -8.06
C SER A 10 19.42 -3.84 -7.42
N GLY A 11 20.49 -3.10 -7.13
CA GLY A 11 20.38 -1.65 -7.06
C GLY A 11 20.09 -1.17 -8.47
N LEU A 12 18.97 -0.44 -8.63
CA LEU A 12 18.58 0.36 -9.79
C LEU A 12 19.61 0.30 -10.94
N SER A 13 19.47 -0.72 -11.82
CA SER A 13 20.47 -0.96 -12.86
C SER A 13 20.53 0.20 -13.85
N LEU A 14 21.55 1.03 -13.65
CA LEU A 14 22.16 1.90 -14.64
C LEU A 14 22.91 1.01 -15.65
N ALA A 15 22.31 0.77 -16.82
CA ALA A 15 23.03 0.33 -17.99
C ALA A 15 22.35 0.88 -19.25
N CYS A 16 22.88 2.02 -19.72
CA CYS A 16 22.63 2.53 -21.06
C CYS A 16 23.32 1.61 -22.08
N ASN A 17 22.58 1.08 -23.05
CA ASN A 17 23.19 0.54 -24.26
C ASN A 17 23.01 1.55 -25.39
N SER A 18 24.15 2.12 -25.79
CA SER A 18 24.38 3.00 -26.91
C SER A 18 24.09 2.29 -28.24
N SER A 19 23.59 3.08 -29.19
CA SER A 19 23.38 2.74 -30.60
C SER A 19 24.63 2.17 -31.28
N ALA A 20 24.48 1.08 -32.01
CA ALA A 20 25.36 0.69 -33.11
C ALA A 20 24.51 0.16 -34.27
N SER A 21 24.74 0.75 -35.43
CA SER A 21 24.15 0.48 -36.74
C SER A 21 24.66 -0.83 -37.36
N GLU A 22 24.06 -1.20 -38.51
CA GLU A 22 24.49 -2.22 -39.49
C GLU A 22 24.17 -3.68 -39.09
N ASP A 23 23.71 -4.60 -39.94
CA ASP A 23 23.44 -4.61 -41.37
C ASP A 23 22.54 -5.82 -41.70
N HIS A 24 21.79 -5.76 -42.81
CA HIS A 24 21.03 -6.87 -43.39
C HIS A 24 21.94 -8.05 -43.82
N PRO A 25 21.47 -9.31 -43.78
CA PRO A 25 21.02 -9.86 -45.06
C PRO A 25 19.79 -10.79 -45.01
N GLN A 26 19.00 -10.54 -46.04
CA GLN A 26 17.96 -11.31 -46.72
C GLN A 26 18.31 -12.81 -46.91
N VAL A 27 17.39 -13.71 -46.55
CA VAL A 27 17.32 -15.07 -47.15
C VAL A 27 15.85 -15.42 -47.43
N ARG A 28 15.52 -15.52 -48.73
CA ARG A 28 14.31 -16.18 -49.25
C ARG A 28 14.50 -17.70 -49.22
N PRO A 29 13.41 -18.48 -49.18
CA PRO A 29 13.28 -19.49 -50.22
C PRO A 29 11.91 -19.49 -50.93
N THR A 30 12.03 -19.88 -52.18
CA THR A 30 11.05 -20.01 -53.26
C THR A 30 10.29 -21.33 -53.25
N ALA A 31 9.03 -21.24 -53.68
CA ALA A 31 8.29 -22.17 -54.58
C ALA A 31 8.00 -23.62 -54.15
N ARG A 32 6.71 -23.99 -54.13
CA ARG A 32 6.06 -24.78 -55.21
C ARG A 32 4.57 -25.05 -54.94
N GLU A 33 3.72 -24.58 -55.84
CA GLU A 33 2.35 -25.06 -56.09
C GLU A 33 2.36 -26.33 -56.94
N SER A 34 1.35 -27.20 -56.78
CA SER A 34 0.69 -28.00 -57.85
C SER A 34 -0.33 -29.01 -57.26
N PRO A 35 -1.32 -29.51 -58.04
CA PRO A 35 -2.75 -29.39 -57.72
C PRO A 35 -3.57 -30.71 -57.67
N MET A 36 -4.81 -30.63 -57.14
CA MET A 36 -6.11 -31.30 -57.46
C MET A 36 -6.13 -32.80 -57.90
N PRO A 37 -7.14 -33.63 -57.49
CA PRO A 37 -8.48 -33.53 -58.12
C PRO A 37 -9.71 -33.85 -57.25
N ASP A 38 -10.85 -33.43 -57.82
CA ASP A 38 -12.24 -33.65 -57.46
C ASP A 38 -12.62 -35.11 -57.19
N SER A 39 -13.59 -35.31 -56.29
CA SER A 39 -14.65 -36.31 -56.45
C SER A 39 -15.88 -35.91 -55.62
N GLN A 40 -16.99 -35.70 -56.33
CA GLN A 40 -18.33 -35.49 -55.81
C GLN A 40 -18.99 -36.80 -55.38
N HIS A 41 -20.09 -36.64 -54.62
CA HIS A 41 -21.14 -37.57 -54.19
C HIS A 41 -21.10 -37.96 -52.71
N SER A 42 -22.20 -38.02 -51.96
CA SER A 42 -23.55 -37.43 -51.97
C SER A 42 -24.28 -38.16 -50.82
N LEU A 43 -25.04 -37.42 -50.00
CA LEU A 43 -26.03 -37.90 -49.01
C LEU A 43 -25.36 -38.54 -47.75
N GLU A 44 -25.76 -38.26 -46.51
CA GLU A 44 -27.10 -38.11 -45.97
C GLU A 44 -27.00 -37.53 -44.54
N GLY A 45 -27.97 -36.70 -44.17
CA GLY A 45 -28.48 -36.57 -42.80
C GLY A 45 -27.52 -36.24 -41.66
N SER A 46 -27.34 -34.96 -41.37
CA SER A 46 -27.23 -34.54 -39.97
C SER A 46 -27.72 -33.11 -39.82
N ASP A 47 -29.00 -33.03 -39.51
CA ASP A 47 -29.70 -31.90 -38.91
C ASP A 47 -29.11 -31.67 -37.52
N TRP A 48 -28.01 -30.92 -37.45
CA TRP A 48 -27.63 -30.21 -36.23
C TRP A 48 -27.82 -28.75 -36.58
N GLU A 49 -28.95 -28.21 -36.16
CA GLU A 49 -29.09 -26.78 -35.93
C GLU A 49 -27.86 -26.35 -35.13
N VAL A 50 -26.93 -25.66 -35.81
CA VAL A 50 -25.98 -24.80 -35.13
C VAL A 50 -26.86 -23.74 -34.50
N GLU A 51 -27.27 -23.99 -33.25
CA GLU A 51 -27.56 -22.92 -32.33
C GLU A 51 -26.36 -21.99 -32.46
N GLY A 52 -26.58 -20.87 -33.16
CA GLY A 52 -25.60 -19.82 -33.18
C GLY A 52 -25.31 -19.54 -31.73
N GLU A 53 -24.09 -19.83 -31.29
CA GLU A 53 -23.53 -19.15 -30.13
C GLU A 53 -23.78 -17.69 -30.45
N GLU A 54 -24.79 -17.11 -29.79
CA GLU A 54 -24.97 -15.67 -29.77
C GLU A 54 -23.62 -15.18 -29.27
N GLU A 55 -22.79 -14.66 -30.19
CA GLU A 55 -21.56 -13.98 -29.85
C GLU A 55 -22.00 -12.91 -28.85
N GLU A 56 -21.83 -13.20 -27.55
CA GLU A 56 -22.10 -12.23 -26.51
C GLU A 56 -21.33 -10.99 -26.95
N PRO A 57 -22.01 -9.84 -27.11
CA PRO A 57 -21.38 -8.68 -27.71
C PRO A 57 -20.10 -8.43 -26.92
N GLU A 58 -18.94 -8.45 -27.57
CA GLU A 58 -17.64 -8.22 -26.92
C GLU A 58 -17.72 -6.91 -26.15
N THR A 59 -18.04 -7.01 -24.86
CA THR A 59 -18.14 -5.84 -24.02
C THR A 59 -16.71 -5.42 -23.81
N ASN A 60 -16.32 -4.28 -24.39
CA ASN A 60 -14.98 -3.70 -24.22
C ASN A 60 -14.81 -3.13 -22.80
N THR A 61 -15.40 -3.77 -21.80
CA THR A 61 -15.46 -3.31 -20.43
C THR A 61 -15.05 -4.43 -19.49
N VAL A 62 -14.06 -4.15 -18.64
CA VAL A 62 -13.48 -5.13 -17.72
C VAL A 62 -13.53 -4.60 -16.28
N LEU A 63 -13.72 -5.49 -15.31
CA LEU A 63 -13.67 -5.14 -13.88
C LEU A 63 -12.30 -5.47 -13.31
N SER A 64 -11.64 -4.46 -12.74
CA SER A 64 -10.34 -4.63 -12.09
C SER A 64 -10.46 -5.25 -10.69
N PRO A 65 -9.36 -5.81 -10.15
CA PRO A 65 -9.29 -6.27 -8.76
C PRO A 65 -9.61 -5.20 -7.72
N THR A 66 -9.42 -3.90 -8.03
CA THR A 66 -9.77 -2.81 -7.11
C THR A 66 -11.25 -2.42 -7.16
N GLY A 67 -12.04 -3.08 -8.01
CA GLY A 67 -13.46 -2.81 -8.24
C GLY A 67 -13.72 -1.62 -9.15
N LEU A 68 -12.71 -1.14 -9.89
CA LEU A 68 -12.88 -0.12 -10.92
C LEU A 68 -13.27 -0.77 -12.25
N LYS A 69 -14.26 -0.19 -12.93
CA LYS A 69 -14.75 -0.65 -14.24
C LYS A 69 -14.01 0.12 -15.34
N TYR A 70 -13.36 -0.59 -16.27
CA TYR A 70 -12.52 0.00 -17.30
C TYR A 70 -13.05 -0.28 -18.70
N ASN A 71 -13.18 0.76 -19.53
CA ASN A 71 -13.42 0.65 -20.96
C ASN A 71 -12.08 0.52 -21.70
N THR A 72 -11.90 -0.55 -22.47
CA THR A 72 -10.67 -0.94 -23.18
C THR A 72 -10.73 -0.69 -24.69
N SER A 73 -11.77 -0.02 -25.19
CA SER A 73 -11.99 0.22 -26.61
C SER A 73 -10.83 0.92 -27.32
N LYS A 74 -10.13 1.83 -26.63
CA LYS A 74 -8.97 2.58 -27.15
C LYS A 74 -7.69 1.74 -27.26
N LEU A 75 -7.66 0.53 -26.71
CA LEU A 75 -6.49 -0.33 -26.75
C LEU A 75 -6.46 -1.16 -28.04
N SER A 76 -5.25 -1.52 -28.48
CA SER A 76 -5.06 -2.53 -29.53
C SER A 76 -5.60 -3.91 -29.08
N PRO A 77 -6.03 -4.79 -30.00
CA PRO A 77 -6.55 -6.11 -29.63
C PRO A 77 -5.60 -6.93 -28.75
N LYS A 78 -4.29 -6.84 -29.03
CA LYS A 78 -3.24 -7.49 -28.22
C LYS A 78 -3.17 -6.91 -26.80
N ALA A 79 -3.33 -5.61 -26.65
CA ALA A 79 -3.34 -4.96 -25.33
C ALA A 79 -4.63 -5.27 -24.56
N ARG A 80 -5.80 -5.34 -25.22
CA ARG A 80 -7.06 -5.75 -24.57
C ARG A 80 -6.94 -7.13 -23.94
N HIS A 81 -6.42 -8.09 -24.70
CA HIS A 81 -6.19 -9.44 -24.19
C HIS A 81 -5.24 -9.49 -22.98
N VAL A 82 -4.24 -8.60 -22.93
CA VAL A 82 -3.36 -8.48 -21.75
C VAL A 82 -4.11 -7.92 -20.54
N VAL A 83 -4.97 -6.92 -20.73
CA VAL A 83 -5.77 -6.33 -19.64
C VAL A 83 -6.81 -7.33 -19.12
N GLU A 84 -7.56 -7.97 -20.02
CA GLU A 84 -8.52 -9.02 -19.69
C GLU A 84 -7.83 -10.18 -18.97
N GLY A 85 -6.71 -10.66 -19.50
CA GLY A 85 -5.93 -11.72 -18.87
C GLY A 85 -5.40 -11.34 -17.48
N LEU A 86 -5.03 -10.08 -17.26
CA LEU A 86 -4.57 -9.58 -15.95
C LEU A 86 -5.71 -9.53 -14.93
N PHE A 87 -6.89 -9.04 -15.32
CA PHE A 87 -8.02 -8.83 -14.41
C PHE A 87 -8.89 -10.08 -14.21
N ASN A 88 -8.88 -11.03 -15.14
CA ASN A 88 -9.62 -12.30 -14.99
C ASN A 88 -8.92 -13.29 -14.04
N GLN A 89 -7.65 -13.08 -13.69
CA GLN A 89 -6.91 -13.95 -12.77
C GLN A 89 -7.31 -13.80 -11.29
N THR A 90 -8.13 -12.80 -10.98
CA THR A 90 -8.51 -12.42 -9.60
C THR A 90 -9.34 -13.47 -8.85
N GLY A 91 -9.82 -14.52 -9.53
CA GLY A 91 -10.55 -15.64 -8.91
C GLY A 91 -9.68 -16.87 -8.57
N SER A 92 -8.40 -16.88 -8.94
CA SER A 92 -7.50 -18.00 -8.64
C SER A 92 -7.00 -17.90 -7.20
N LYS A 93 -6.93 -19.03 -6.47
CA LYS A 93 -6.29 -19.13 -5.14
C LYS A 93 -4.76 -18.98 -5.18
N ASP A 94 -4.23 -18.56 -6.32
CA ASP A 94 -2.81 -18.43 -6.55
C ASP A 94 -2.29 -17.15 -5.88
N PRO A 95 -1.04 -17.16 -5.39
CA PRO A 95 -0.44 -15.95 -4.82
C PRO A 95 -0.40 -14.83 -5.86
N PRO A 96 -0.46 -13.56 -5.42
CA PRO A 96 -0.46 -12.43 -6.33
C PRO A 96 0.79 -12.45 -7.21
N GLN A 97 0.59 -12.47 -8.52
CA GLN A 97 1.68 -12.53 -9.49
C GLN A 97 2.58 -11.29 -9.42
N ILE A 98 1.97 -10.14 -9.15
CA ILE A 98 2.64 -8.84 -9.12
C ILE A 98 2.50 -8.26 -7.71
N SER A 99 3.63 -7.91 -7.10
CA SER A 99 3.68 -7.15 -5.85
C SER A 99 4.57 -5.92 -6.00
N LEU A 100 4.30 -4.88 -5.21
CA LEU A 100 5.10 -3.65 -5.22
C LEU A 100 6.01 -3.64 -3.99
N GLU A 101 7.33 -3.57 -4.21
CA GLU A 101 8.30 -3.62 -3.11
C GLU A 101 8.71 -2.21 -2.67
N LEU A 102 9.13 -1.39 -3.64
CA LEU A 102 9.77 -0.11 -3.35
C LEU A 102 9.20 0.98 -4.24
N CYS A 103 9.13 2.18 -3.69
CA CYS A 103 8.93 3.39 -4.47
C CYS A 103 9.90 4.49 -4.03
N GLY A 104 10.17 5.46 -4.91
CA GLY A 104 11.08 6.55 -4.59
C GLY A 104 11.03 7.68 -5.60
N VAL A 105 11.60 8.83 -5.24
CA VAL A 105 11.81 9.97 -6.15
C VAL A 105 13.25 9.94 -6.66
N ARG A 106 13.44 10.17 -7.96
CA ARG A 106 14.75 10.21 -8.64
C ARG A 106 14.83 11.40 -9.58
N GLU A 107 16.06 11.84 -9.86
CA GLU A 107 16.36 12.86 -10.86
C GLU A 107 16.90 12.17 -12.11
N GLU A 108 16.63 12.75 -13.28
CA GLU A 108 17.23 12.31 -14.52
C GLU A 108 18.74 12.64 -14.53
N ASP A 109 19.57 11.69 -14.96
CA ASP A 109 21.02 11.88 -15.12
C ASP A 109 21.28 12.79 -16.33
N SER A 110 21.04 14.09 -16.18
CA SER A 110 21.37 15.12 -17.17
C SER A 110 22.18 16.22 -16.53
N ASP A 111 23.29 16.61 -17.17
CA ASP A 111 24.16 17.72 -16.74
C ASP A 111 23.49 19.11 -16.80
N SER A 112 22.23 19.18 -17.25
CA SER A 112 21.42 20.40 -17.27
C SER A 112 20.74 20.65 -15.94
N GLU A 113 20.71 21.92 -15.50
CA GLU A 113 19.96 22.36 -14.30
C GLU A 113 18.45 22.07 -14.37
N ASP A 114 17.93 21.73 -15.55
CA ASP A 114 16.54 21.35 -15.83
C ASP A 114 16.28 19.83 -15.77
N ALA A 115 17.15 19.05 -15.13
CA ALA A 115 16.95 17.61 -14.94
C ALA A 115 15.56 17.31 -14.35
N GLY A 116 14.73 16.58 -15.11
CA GLY A 116 13.39 16.23 -14.70
C GLY A 116 13.39 15.31 -13.47
N VAL A 117 12.40 15.49 -12.60
CA VAL A 117 12.16 14.57 -11.47
C VAL A 117 11.14 13.51 -11.90
N PHE A 118 11.35 12.27 -11.48
CA PHE A 118 10.42 11.17 -11.72
C PHE A 118 10.22 10.29 -10.49
N TYR A 119 9.05 9.67 -10.41
CA TYR A 119 8.75 8.62 -9.46
C TYR A 119 9.19 7.27 -10.05
N ALA A 120 9.89 6.48 -9.25
CA ALA A 120 10.31 5.12 -9.59
C ALA A 120 9.58 4.13 -8.69
N PHE A 121 9.09 3.05 -9.29
CA PHE A 121 8.38 1.96 -8.62
C PHE A 121 9.07 0.64 -8.99
N GLN A 122 9.48 -0.14 -7.99
CA GLN A 122 10.05 -1.46 -8.17
C GLN A 122 9.00 -2.50 -7.82
N MET A 123 8.71 -3.34 -8.80
CA MET A 123 7.70 -4.39 -8.74
C MET A 123 8.39 -5.75 -8.76
N HIS A 124 7.87 -6.69 -7.99
CA HIS A 124 8.34 -8.06 -7.92
C HIS A 124 7.35 -9.00 -8.59
N GLU A 125 7.86 -9.76 -9.54
CA GLU A 125 7.25 -10.92 -10.18
C GLU A 125 8.31 -12.05 -10.13
N VAL A 126 8.41 -12.91 -11.15
CA VAL A 126 9.55 -13.86 -11.29
C VAL A 126 10.88 -13.10 -11.43
N VAL A 127 10.84 -11.93 -12.06
CA VAL A 127 11.98 -11.03 -12.23
C VAL A 127 11.56 -9.61 -11.84
N PRO A 128 12.37 -8.88 -11.04
CA PRO A 128 12.07 -7.50 -10.71
C PRO A 128 11.88 -6.63 -11.96
N CYS A 129 10.91 -5.74 -11.88
CA CYS A 129 10.54 -4.81 -12.94
C CYS A 129 10.51 -3.39 -12.37
N SER A 130 10.89 -2.39 -13.17
CA SER A 130 10.84 -0.98 -12.76
C SER A 130 9.87 -0.18 -13.62
N VAL A 131 9.05 0.65 -12.98
CA VAL A 131 8.16 1.62 -13.63
C VAL A 131 8.61 3.03 -13.27
N ARG A 132 8.68 3.91 -14.26
CA ARG A 132 9.06 5.32 -14.10
C ARG A 132 7.95 6.23 -14.59
N ILE A 133 7.60 7.23 -13.77
CA ILE A 133 6.56 8.21 -14.02
C ILE A 133 7.16 9.60 -13.80
N GLY A 134 7.45 10.32 -14.87
CA GLY A 134 7.99 11.68 -14.81
C GLY A 134 6.93 12.73 -15.09
N SER A 135 7.24 13.99 -14.80
CA SER A 135 6.38 15.12 -15.16
C SER A 135 6.31 15.27 -16.68
N ARG A 136 5.31 15.99 -17.20
CA ARG A 136 5.19 16.29 -18.64
C ARG A 136 6.43 16.96 -19.23
N ASN A 137 7.18 17.66 -18.41
CA ASN A 137 8.41 18.37 -18.80
C ASN A 137 9.65 17.47 -18.73
N SER A 138 9.54 16.27 -18.15
CA SER A 138 10.63 15.30 -18.16
C SER A 138 10.79 14.72 -19.57
N GLY A 139 11.96 14.91 -20.18
CA GLY A 139 12.17 14.52 -21.58
C GLY A 139 11.91 13.04 -21.80
N ARG A 140 12.66 12.17 -21.11
CA ARG A 140 12.55 10.72 -21.28
C ARG A 140 11.33 10.10 -20.60
N PHE A 141 10.78 10.73 -19.56
CA PHE A 141 9.74 10.15 -18.69
C PHE A 141 8.41 10.90 -18.71
N SER A 142 8.19 11.77 -19.70
CA SER A 142 6.94 12.50 -19.94
C SER A 142 5.72 11.59 -20.12
N VAL A 143 5.95 10.34 -20.54
CA VAL A 143 4.96 9.26 -20.55
C VAL A 143 5.46 8.14 -19.64
N PRO A 144 4.59 7.51 -18.83
CA PRO A 144 4.96 6.38 -17.99
C PRO A 144 5.65 5.26 -18.77
N LYS A 145 6.75 4.72 -18.23
CA LYS A 145 7.55 3.67 -18.87
C LYS A 145 7.80 2.49 -17.94
N CYS A 146 7.69 1.28 -18.48
CA CYS A 146 8.08 0.03 -17.84
C CYS A 146 9.39 -0.51 -18.41
N GLU A 147 10.33 -0.89 -17.55
CA GLU A 147 11.50 -1.71 -17.90
C GLU A 147 11.17 -3.18 -17.67
N CYS A 148 10.23 -3.68 -18.46
CA CYS A 148 9.73 -5.04 -18.37
C CYS A 148 10.82 -6.03 -18.85
N PRO A 149 11.27 -6.99 -18.02
CA PRO A 149 12.28 -7.98 -18.42
C PRO A 149 11.70 -9.04 -19.36
N ASP A 150 10.39 -9.28 -19.31
CA ASP A 150 9.71 -10.27 -20.13
C ASP A 150 9.54 -9.74 -21.58
N ALA A 151 10.23 -10.40 -22.51
CA ALA A 151 10.21 -10.09 -23.93
C ALA A 151 8.80 -10.13 -24.54
N ARG A 152 7.87 -10.92 -23.97
CA ARG A 152 6.47 -11.01 -24.44
C ARG A 152 5.74 -9.68 -24.30
N TYR A 153 6.04 -8.91 -23.26
CA TYR A 153 5.39 -7.64 -22.96
C TYR A 153 6.20 -6.42 -23.41
N ARG A 154 7.48 -6.58 -23.78
CA ARG A 154 8.34 -5.48 -24.25
C ARG A 154 7.79 -4.77 -25.50
N GLN A 155 7.01 -5.47 -26.33
CA GLN A 155 6.41 -4.93 -27.56
C GLN A 155 4.92 -4.59 -27.40
N VAL A 156 4.34 -4.75 -26.20
CA VAL A 156 2.92 -4.45 -25.95
C VAL A 156 2.82 -3.19 -25.11
N SER A 157 2.15 -2.17 -25.63
CA SER A 157 1.82 -0.96 -24.90
C SER A 157 0.30 -0.84 -24.75
N PRO A 158 -0.22 -0.68 -23.52
CA PRO A 158 0.50 -0.74 -22.25
C PRO A 158 0.87 -2.17 -21.86
N CYS A 159 1.93 -2.35 -21.06
CA CYS A 159 2.24 -3.64 -20.46
C CYS A 159 1.38 -3.89 -19.21
N LYS A 160 1.31 -5.15 -18.76
CA LYS A 160 0.54 -5.52 -17.55
C LYS A 160 0.98 -4.79 -16.28
N HIS A 161 2.27 -4.47 -16.13
CA HIS A 161 2.79 -3.79 -14.94
C HIS A 161 2.29 -2.34 -14.84
N LEU A 162 2.19 -1.64 -15.97
CA LEU A 162 1.62 -0.28 -16.00
C LEU A 162 0.14 -0.32 -15.64
N VAL A 163 -0.62 -1.22 -16.26
CA VAL A 163 -2.06 -1.37 -16.01
C VAL A 163 -2.32 -1.71 -14.54
N TRP A 164 -1.59 -2.68 -13.98
CA TRP A 164 -1.71 -3.06 -12.57
C TRP A 164 -1.38 -1.90 -11.62
N LEU A 165 -0.29 -1.16 -11.87
CA LEU A 165 0.11 -0.05 -11.00
C LEU A 165 -0.91 1.09 -11.07
N PHE A 166 -1.38 1.43 -12.26
CA PHE A 166 -2.32 2.53 -12.45
C PHE A 166 -3.74 2.21 -12.00
N ASP A 167 -4.15 0.95 -11.97
CA ASP A 167 -5.36 0.52 -11.28
C ASP A 167 -5.29 0.88 -9.78
N ARG A 168 -4.18 0.52 -9.13
CA ARG A 168 -3.96 0.82 -7.71
C ARG A 168 -3.84 2.33 -7.43
N ILE A 169 -3.13 3.08 -8.28
CA ILE A 169 -3.01 4.54 -8.15
C ILE A 169 -4.38 5.21 -8.38
N SER A 170 -5.11 4.81 -9.42
CA SER A 170 -6.45 5.32 -9.73
C SER A 170 -7.39 5.10 -8.55
N LYS A 171 -7.34 3.94 -7.89
CA LYS A 171 -8.15 3.68 -6.70
C LYS A 171 -7.93 4.67 -5.55
N GLN A 172 -6.73 5.23 -5.44
CA GLN A 172 -6.39 6.20 -4.39
C GLN A 172 -6.58 7.65 -4.83
N ALA A 173 -6.37 7.96 -6.11
CA ALA A 173 -6.49 9.31 -6.65
C ALA A 173 -7.93 9.68 -7.01
N LEU A 174 -8.68 8.73 -7.56
CA LEU A 174 -10.07 8.90 -8.02
C LEU A 174 -11.08 8.49 -6.93
N PHE A 175 -10.86 8.96 -5.69
CA PHE A 175 -11.76 8.70 -4.57
C PHE A 175 -13.17 9.27 -4.81
N ASP A 176 -13.26 10.33 -5.62
CA ASP A 176 -14.53 10.96 -5.98
C ASP A 176 -15.29 10.25 -7.11
N HIS A 177 -14.69 9.26 -7.76
CA HIS A 177 -15.30 8.54 -8.87
C HIS A 177 -16.53 7.72 -8.46
N ASP A 178 -17.44 7.55 -9.40
CA ASP A 178 -18.58 6.65 -9.26
C ASP A 178 -18.18 5.23 -9.68
N PRO A 179 -18.23 4.21 -8.80
CA PRO A 179 -17.84 2.83 -9.11
C PRO A 179 -18.64 2.22 -10.26
N ASN A 180 -19.86 2.71 -10.50
CA ASN A 180 -20.70 2.26 -11.60
C ASN A 180 -20.34 2.94 -12.93
N SER A 181 -19.61 4.05 -12.87
CA SER A 181 -19.13 4.78 -14.03
C SER A 181 -17.83 4.13 -14.55
N GLU A 182 -17.77 3.98 -15.86
CA GLU A 182 -16.62 3.39 -16.54
C GLU A 182 -15.47 4.40 -16.63
N LEU A 183 -14.24 3.92 -16.41
CA LEU A 183 -13.00 4.64 -16.63
C LEU A 183 -12.43 4.27 -18.00
N THR A 184 -12.00 5.26 -18.78
CA THR A 184 -11.47 4.99 -20.12
C THR A 184 -9.97 4.72 -20.05
N LEU A 185 -9.52 3.50 -20.42
CA LEU A 185 -8.10 3.18 -20.39
C LEU A 185 -7.38 3.79 -21.60
N THR A 186 -6.30 4.53 -21.32
CA THR A 186 -5.44 5.13 -22.35
C THR A 186 -4.45 4.12 -22.94
N GLU A 187 -3.87 4.42 -24.10
CA GLU A 187 -2.78 3.63 -24.71
C GLU A 187 -1.51 3.52 -23.84
N ALA A 188 -1.38 4.41 -22.85
CA ALA A 188 -0.30 4.41 -21.86
C ALA A 188 -0.63 3.58 -20.60
N GLY A 189 -1.86 3.04 -20.50
CA GLY A 189 -2.25 2.08 -19.46
C GLY A 189 -2.79 2.67 -18.16
N TYR A 190 -3.14 3.96 -18.15
CA TYR A 190 -3.84 4.60 -17.04
C TYR A 190 -5.21 5.14 -17.47
N ALA A 191 -6.09 5.40 -16.51
CA ALA A 191 -7.41 5.97 -16.74
C ALA A 191 -7.29 7.42 -17.25
N GLU A 192 -8.02 7.79 -18.29
CA GLU A 192 -8.04 9.17 -18.80
C GLU A 192 -8.50 10.17 -17.73
N GLU A 193 -9.43 9.75 -16.88
CA GLU A 193 -10.00 10.51 -15.76
C GLU A 193 -8.96 10.78 -14.66
N LEU A 194 -7.87 10.01 -14.60
CA LEU A 194 -6.74 10.27 -13.69
C LEU A 194 -6.04 11.60 -14.04
N GLY A 195 -6.11 12.02 -15.30
CA GLY A 195 -5.35 13.16 -15.79
C GLY A 195 -3.85 12.86 -15.87
N ASP A 196 -3.02 13.76 -15.34
CA ASP A 196 -1.57 13.58 -15.31
C ASP A 196 -1.13 12.72 -14.11
N PRO A 197 -0.56 11.52 -14.31
CA PRO A 197 -0.23 10.65 -13.18
C PRO A 197 0.84 11.22 -12.26
N PHE A 198 1.80 12.01 -12.78
CA PHE A 198 2.83 12.63 -11.95
C PHE A 198 2.22 13.67 -11.01
N ASP A 199 1.34 14.53 -11.52
CA ASP A 199 0.65 15.53 -10.72
C ASP A 199 -0.24 14.88 -9.65
N GLN A 200 -0.93 13.78 -9.96
CA GLN A 200 -1.73 13.06 -8.97
C GLN A 200 -0.88 12.47 -7.84
N ILE A 201 0.25 11.83 -8.17
CA ILE A 201 1.19 11.31 -7.17
C ILE A 201 1.76 12.46 -6.33
N SER A 202 2.09 13.59 -6.95
CA SER A 202 2.60 14.79 -6.26
C SER A 202 1.59 15.35 -5.24
N GLN A 203 0.32 15.49 -5.66
CA GLN A 203 -0.77 15.99 -4.84
C GLN A 203 -1.06 15.09 -3.63
N ILE A 204 -1.09 13.76 -3.82
CA ILE A 204 -1.28 12.80 -2.72
C ILE A 204 -0.04 12.78 -1.82
N GLY A 205 1.14 12.79 -2.44
CA GLY A 205 2.43 12.54 -1.83
C GLY A 205 2.83 11.10 -1.85
N LEU A 206 4.08 10.84 -2.28
CA LEU A 206 4.55 9.48 -2.51
C LEU A 206 4.56 8.67 -1.21
N ASP A 207 4.78 9.29 -0.06
CA ASP A 207 4.80 8.55 1.21
C ASP A 207 3.40 8.12 1.66
N ILE A 208 2.39 8.98 1.44
CA ILE A 208 0.98 8.63 1.67
C ILE A 208 0.55 7.57 0.66
N LEU A 209 0.90 7.74 -0.61
CA LEU A 209 0.59 6.76 -1.64
C LEU A 209 1.29 5.42 -1.39
N ALA A 210 2.56 5.42 -0.97
CA ALA A 210 3.30 4.21 -0.63
C ALA A 210 2.64 3.42 0.50
N HIS A 211 2.01 4.10 1.46
CA HIS A 211 1.20 3.45 2.48
C HIS A 211 0.07 2.65 1.85
N ASP A 212 -0.71 3.29 0.99
CA ASP A 212 -1.91 2.71 0.40
C ASP A 212 -1.58 1.62 -0.62
N LEU A 213 -0.42 1.76 -1.29
CA LEU A 213 0.14 0.76 -2.19
C LEU A 213 0.95 -0.33 -1.46
N ARG A 214 1.13 -0.19 -0.14
CA ARG A 214 1.82 -1.14 0.75
C ARG A 214 3.26 -1.45 0.36
N CYS A 215 3.96 -0.45 -0.14
CA CYS A 215 5.37 -0.56 -0.51
C CYS A 215 6.25 0.33 0.36
N ASP A 216 7.55 0.05 0.35
CA ASP A 216 8.51 0.85 1.09
C ASP A 216 8.94 2.09 0.29
N ALA A 217 8.74 3.27 0.89
CA ALA A 217 9.23 4.53 0.33
C ALA A 217 10.74 4.66 0.62
N SER A 218 11.57 4.42 -0.39
CA SER A 218 13.02 4.52 -0.33
C SER A 218 13.54 5.91 -0.70
N GLU A 219 14.55 6.36 0.04
CA GLU A 219 15.43 7.42 -0.44
C GLU A 219 16.49 6.85 -1.39
N PRO A 220 16.95 7.63 -2.39
CA PRO A 220 17.89 7.17 -3.42
C PRO A 220 19.16 6.52 -2.94
N ASP A 221 19.66 6.94 -1.78
CA ASP A 221 21.01 6.60 -1.32
C ASP A 221 20.98 5.64 -0.13
N SER A 222 19.84 5.03 0.19
CA SER A 222 19.73 4.06 1.29
C SER A 222 19.98 2.64 0.77
N ASP A 223 21.16 2.10 1.09
CA ASP A 223 21.60 0.75 0.71
C ASP A 223 20.73 -0.39 1.30
N ALA A 224 19.90 -0.08 2.29
CA ALA A 224 18.95 -1.01 2.86
C ALA A 224 17.68 -0.27 3.31
N PRO A 225 16.60 -0.28 2.50
CA PRO A 225 15.33 0.24 2.97
C PRO A 225 14.88 -0.63 4.16
N GLN A 226 14.91 -0.06 5.36
CA GLN A 226 14.21 -0.66 6.49
C GLN A 226 12.70 -0.59 6.20
N PRO A 227 11.93 -1.63 6.56
CA PRO A 227 10.48 -1.57 6.45
C PRO A 227 9.98 -0.31 7.17
N ASN A 228 9.10 0.44 6.52
CA ASN A 228 8.56 1.62 7.17
C ASN A 228 7.66 1.24 8.37
N ALA A 229 7.46 2.17 9.30
CA ALA A 229 6.64 1.95 10.51
C ALA A 229 5.22 1.43 10.21
N THR A 230 4.71 1.68 9.01
CA THR A 230 3.40 1.17 8.61
C THR A 230 3.43 -0.31 8.24
N ARG A 231 4.50 -0.76 7.55
CA ARG A 231 4.71 -2.19 7.25
C ARG A 231 4.85 -3.00 8.53
N PHE A 232 5.58 -2.48 9.52
CA PHE A 232 5.66 -3.09 10.85
C PHE A 232 4.29 -3.26 11.50
N ARG A 233 3.50 -2.19 11.52
CA ARG A 233 2.15 -2.20 12.08
C ARG A 233 1.24 -3.20 11.37
N GLU A 234 1.19 -3.16 10.04
CA GLU A 234 0.36 -4.07 9.24
C GLU A 234 0.79 -5.53 9.42
N ALA A 235 2.09 -5.82 9.45
CA ALA A 235 2.59 -7.16 9.73
C ALA A 235 2.18 -7.63 11.14
N ARG A 236 2.20 -6.74 12.13
CA ARG A 236 1.73 -7.05 13.49
C ARG A 236 0.24 -7.34 13.51
N GLU A 237 -0.54 -6.57 12.77
CA GLU A 237 -2.00 -6.74 12.63
C GLU A 237 -2.36 -8.04 11.92
N ILE A 238 -1.61 -8.43 10.88
CA ILE A 238 -1.77 -9.73 10.22
C ILE A 238 -1.48 -10.86 11.20
N VAL A 239 -0.37 -10.77 11.94
CA VAL A 239 -0.01 -11.78 12.96
C VAL A 239 -1.03 -11.83 14.10
N ALA A 240 -1.64 -10.70 14.45
CA ALA A 240 -2.70 -10.62 15.45
C ALA A 240 -4.00 -11.28 14.95
N ALA A 241 -4.40 -11.00 13.70
CA ALA A 241 -5.57 -11.61 13.07
C ALA A 241 -5.42 -13.14 12.98
N VAL A 242 -4.26 -13.63 12.52
CA VAL A 242 -3.96 -15.07 12.48
C VAL A 242 -3.99 -15.71 13.88
N ALA A 243 -3.67 -14.96 14.92
CA ALA A 243 -3.74 -15.42 16.31
C ALA A 243 -5.13 -15.28 16.96
N GLY A 244 -6.13 -14.73 16.25
CA GLY A 244 -7.50 -14.54 16.76
C GLY A 244 -7.63 -13.41 17.80
N VAL A 245 -6.70 -12.47 17.81
CA VAL A 245 -6.68 -11.33 18.75
C VAL A 245 -7.85 -10.39 18.48
N GLN A 246 -8.50 -9.90 19.53
CA GLN A 246 -9.61 -8.96 19.42
C GLN A 246 -9.12 -7.50 19.36
N ASP A 247 -9.96 -6.59 18.83
CA ASP A 247 -9.56 -5.20 18.56
C ASP A 247 -9.08 -4.44 19.81
N ASN A 248 -9.73 -4.69 20.95
CA ASN A 248 -9.40 -4.07 22.22
C ASN A 248 -8.03 -4.51 22.78
N GLU A 249 -7.51 -5.66 22.35
CA GLU A 249 -6.23 -6.22 22.79
C GLU A 249 -5.09 -5.91 21.82
N LEU A 250 -5.40 -5.49 20.59
CA LEU A 250 -4.44 -5.27 19.51
C LEU A 250 -3.37 -4.22 19.82
N ALA A 251 -3.69 -3.24 20.66
CA ALA A 251 -2.73 -2.22 21.08
C ALA A 251 -1.60 -2.80 21.94
N GLU A 252 -1.91 -3.80 22.77
CA GLU A 252 -0.98 -4.46 23.70
C GLU A 252 -0.43 -5.78 23.15
N TYR A 253 -0.93 -6.23 21.99
CA TYR A 253 -0.50 -7.46 21.37
C TYR A 253 0.93 -7.35 20.84
N ARG A 254 1.83 -8.10 21.50
CA ARG A 254 3.20 -8.37 21.05
C ARG A 254 3.99 -7.08 20.64
N PRO A 255 4.13 -6.09 21.54
CA PRO A 255 4.91 -4.88 21.26
C PRO A 255 6.41 -5.17 21.06
N ASP A 256 6.86 -6.37 21.42
CA ASP A 256 8.23 -6.86 21.27
C ASP A 256 8.62 -7.17 19.81
N LEU A 257 7.65 -7.38 18.91
CA LEU A 257 7.92 -7.85 17.54
C LEU A 257 8.80 -6.88 16.73
N GLU A 258 8.54 -5.59 16.82
CA GLU A 258 9.32 -4.56 16.13
C GLU A 258 10.77 -4.51 16.62
N VAL A 259 10.98 -4.71 17.93
CA VAL A 259 12.32 -4.71 18.56
C VAL A 259 13.09 -5.99 18.24
N LYS A 260 12.40 -7.12 18.08
CA LYS A 260 12.99 -8.42 17.74
C LYS A 260 13.30 -8.59 16.26
N TYR A 261 12.81 -7.69 15.40
CA TYR A 261 12.99 -7.83 13.97
C TYR A 261 14.45 -7.67 13.57
N ASP A 262 14.96 -8.70 12.88
CA ASP A 262 16.26 -8.67 12.22
C ASP A 262 16.07 -9.21 10.80
N ARG A 263 16.50 -8.43 9.81
CA ARG A 263 16.40 -8.78 8.39
C ARG A 263 17.24 -10.01 8.04
N GLU A 264 18.31 -10.27 8.80
CA GLU A 264 19.18 -11.43 8.59
C GLU A 264 18.63 -12.69 9.27
N VAL A 265 17.78 -12.55 10.28
CA VAL A 265 17.24 -13.65 11.07
C VAL A 265 15.72 -13.70 10.96
N LEU A 266 15.23 -14.40 9.93
CA LEU A 266 13.79 -14.53 9.68
C LEU A 266 13.10 -15.60 10.53
N ILE A 267 13.84 -16.61 10.99
CA ILE A 267 13.29 -17.76 11.72
C ILE A 267 13.64 -17.66 13.20
N HIS A 268 12.61 -17.46 14.04
CA HIS A 268 12.71 -17.34 15.49
C HIS A 268 12.28 -18.65 16.14
N ARG A 269 13.24 -19.49 16.55
CA ARG A 269 12.95 -20.82 17.11
C ARG A 269 12.10 -20.70 18.38
N GLY A 270 10.95 -21.36 18.40
CA GLY A 270 10.01 -21.35 19.53
C GLY A 270 9.04 -20.16 19.54
N ASP A 271 9.11 -19.25 18.57
CA ASP A 271 8.21 -18.10 18.44
C ASP A 271 7.68 -18.01 17.01
N VAL A 272 6.56 -18.70 16.76
CA VAL A 272 5.91 -18.73 15.45
C VAL A 272 5.41 -17.33 15.06
N GLY A 273 4.93 -16.54 16.04
CA GLY A 273 4.48 -15.17 15.80
C GLY A 273 5.61 -14.27 15.29
N ALA A 274 6.77 -14.29 15.94
CA ALA A 274 7.95 -13.55 15.48
C ALA A 274 8.50 -14.04 14.14
N THR A 275 8.42 -15.35 13.88
CA THR A 275 8.79 -15.94 12.59
C THR A 275 7.86 -15.45 11.47
N LEU A 276 6.54 -15.55 11.66
CA LEU A 276 5.55 -15.09 10.70
C LEU A 276 5.69 -13.58 10.45
N PHE A 277 5.85 -12.78 11.50
CA PHE A 277 6.11 -11.35 11.42
C PHE A 277 7.32 -11.02 10.53
N SER A 278 8.45 -11.69 10.78
CA SER A 278 9.69 -11.47 10.03
C SER A 278 9.55 -11.89 8.55
N LEU A 279 8.83 -12.98 8.28
CA LEU A 279 8.58 -13.46 6.92
C LEU A 279 7.65 -12.53 6.14
N ILE A 280 6.58 -12.00 6.76
CA ILE A 280 5.65 -11.03 6.14
C ILE A 280 6.39 -9.74 5.76
N LEU A 281 7.31 -9.28 6.62
CA LEU A 281 8.12 -8.09 6.32
C LEU A 281 9.14 -8.36 5.21
N ALA A 282 9.71 -9.57 5.16
CA ALA A 282 10.70 -9.95 4.15
C ALA A 282 10.10 -10.22 2.76
N SER A 283 8.83 -10.62 2.67
CA SER A 283 8.17 -11.00 1.42
C SER A 283 6.81 -10.30 1.24
N HIS A 284 6.74 -9.39 0.26
CA HIS A 284 5.50 -8.69 -0.09
C HIS A 284 4.44 -9.64 -0.66
N SER A 285 4.85 -10.63 -1.47
CA SER A 285 3.93 -11.63 -2.01
C SER A 285 3.32 -12.51 -0.92
N LEU A 286 4.10 -12.87 0.10
CA LEU A 286 3.59 -13.61 1.26
C LEU A 286 2.61 -12.74 2.06
N ALA A 287 2.95 -11.47 2.30
CA ALA A 287 2.07 -10.55 3.03
C ALA A 287 0.71 -10.42 2.35
N GLU A 288 0.69 -10.21 1.04
CA GLU A 288 -0.55 -10.10 0.27
C GLU A 288 -1.32 -11.42 0.21
N TRP A 289 -0.63 -12.56 0.08
CA TRP A 289 -1.27 -13.88 0.10
C TRP A 289 -1.90 -14.21 1.45
N VAL A 290 -1.20 -13.98 2.57
CA VAL A 290 -1.80 -14.17 3.90
C VAL A 290 -3.03 -13.27 4.05
N ARG A 291 -2.95 -12.03 3.56
CA ARG A 291 -4.07 -11.10 3.65
C ARG A 291 -5.26 -11.47 2.78
N SER A 292 -5.07 -12.14 1.64
CA SER A 292 -6.19 -12.64 0.84
C SER A 292 -6.94 -13.79 1.51
N GLU A 293 -6.32 -14.45 2.49
CA GLU A 293 -6.91 -15.54 3.28
C GLU A 293 -7.55 -15.05 4.60
N LEU A 294 -7.43 -13.77 4.94
CA LEU A 294 -8.03 -13.19 6.15
C LEU A 294 -9.51 -12.82 5.94
N ASP A 295 -10.26 -12.72 7.03
CA ASP A 295 -11.65 -12.30 7.00
C ASP A 295 -11.78 -10.79 6.80
N LEU A 296 -12.82 -10.34 6.10
CA LEU A 296 -13.05 -8.91 5.87
C LEU A 296 -13.23 -8.10 7.17
N SER A 297 -13.58 -8.75 8.28
CA SER A 297 -13.67 -8.15 9.62
C SER A 297 -12.32 -7.99 10.32
N ASP A 298 -11.25 -8.62 9.81
CA ASP A 298 -9.93 -8.54 10.41
C ASP A 298 -9.29 -7.16 10.19
N PHE A 299 -8.50 -6.72 11.17
CA PHE A 299 -7.86 -5.40 11.19
C PHE A 299 -7.06 -5.03 9.94
N PRO A 300 -6.30 -5.96 9.30
CA PRO A 300 -5.54 -5.64 8.08
C PRO A 300 -6.42 -5.39 6.86
N LEU A 301 -7.69 -5.84 6.89
CA LEU A 301 -8.65 -5.71 5.80
C LEU A 301 -9.66 -4.58 6.04
N ASP A 302 -9.76 -4.08 7.27
CA ASP A 302 -10.66 -2.99 7.64
C ASP A 302 -10.35 -1.68 6.87
N PRO A 303 -11.24 -1.25 5.95
CA PRO A 303 -11.01 -0.06 5.14
C PRO A 303 -11.07 1.23 5.97
N PHE A 304 -11.88 1.29 7.04
CA PHE A 304 -12.03 2.49 7.86
C PHE A 304 -10.79 2.72 8.70
N ARG A 305 -10.20 1.63 9.22
CA ARG A 305 -8.94 1.66 9.95
C ARG A 305 -7.77 2.09 9.07
N SER A 306 -7.70 1.60 7.83
CA SER A 306 -6.73 2.07 6.83
C SER A 306 -6.87 3.57 6.55
N ILE A 307 -8.09 4.08 6.39
CA ILE A 307 -8.33 5.52 6.18
C ILE A 307 -7.93 6.33 7.42
N GLN A 308 -8.26 5.87 8.63
CA GLN A 308 -7.83 6.49 9.88
C GLN A 308 -6.30 6.61 9.93
N HIS A 309 -5.57 5.54 9.61
CA HIS A 309 -4.11 5.52 9.61
C HIS A 309 -3.53 6.48 8.59
N ARG A 310 -4.14 6.55 7.39
CA ARG A 310 -3.79 7.54 6.37
C ARG A 310 -3.91 8.97 6.90
N VAL A 311 -5.00 9.31 7.58
CA VAL A 311 -5.19 10.64 8.17
C VAL A 311 -4.15 10.92 9.26
N MET A 312 -3.88 9.97 10.16
CA MET A 312 -2.85 10.16 11.19
C MET A 312 -1.48 10.44 10.58
N ARG A 313 -1.15 9.76 9.47
CA ARG A 313 0.09 9.98 8.73
C ARG A 313 0.15 11.36 8.05
N VAL A 314 -0.97 11.84 7.51
CA VAL A 314 -1.07 13.23 6.97
C VAL A 314 -0.78 14.25 8.07
N ILE A 315 -1.34 14.07 9.27
CA ILE A 315 -1.10 14.95 10.42
C ILE A 315 0.37 14.89 10.86
N GLU A 316 0.98 13.70 10.90
CA GLU A 316 2.41 13.52 11.20
C GLU A 316 3.31 14.25 10.20
N ARG A 317 2.96 14.21 8.90
CA ARG A 317 3.69 14.94 7.86
C ARG A 317 3.55 16.44 7.98
N LEU A 318 2.36 16.94 8.26
CA LEU A 318 2.16 18.35 8.56
C LEU A 318 3.01 18.77 9.76
N ASN A 319 3.03 17.98 10.84
CA ASN A 319 3.83 18.29 12.02
C ASN A 319 5.33 18.31 11.71
N THR A 320 5.80 17.38 10.87
CA THR A 320 7.19 17.34 10.40
C THR A 320 7.51 18.60 9.58
N TYR A 321 6.62 18.99 8.66
CA TYR A 321 6.77 20.20 7.86
C TYR A 321 6.84 21.47 8.71
N LEU A 322 5.90 21.64 9.65
CA LEU A 322 5.86 22.82 10.54
C LEU A 322 7.09 22.94 11.44
N ARG A 323 7.65 21.80 11.90
CA ARG A 323 8.91 21.78 12.67
C ARG A 323 10.10 22.23 11.83
N ILE A 324 10.14 21.83 10.56
CA ILE A 324 11.21 22.21 9.62
C ILE A 324 11.08 23.69 9.24
N GLU A 325 9.87 24.16 8.91
CA GLU A 325 9.62 25.54 8.49
C GLU A 325 9.83 26.55 9.64
N GLY A 326 9.45 26.18 10.86
CA GLY A 326 9.68 27.00 12.06
C GLY A 326 11.15 27.16 12.45
N GLY A 327 12.02 26.26 12.01
CA GLY A 327 13.47 26.35 12.19
C GLY A 327 14.11 26.98 10.96
N ARG A 328 14.36 28.30 10.97
CA ARG A 328 15.03 29.10 9.91
C ARG A 328 16.25 28.42 9.26
N SER A 329 16.04 27.48 8.37
CA SER A 329 17.12 26.72 7.75
C SER A 329 16.98 26.78 6.25
N ASN A 330 18.03 27.31 5.61
CA ASN A 330 18.33 27.15 4.20
C ASN A 330 18.68 25.68 3.91
N PHE A 331 17.77 24.75 4.19
CA PHE A 331 17.97 23.36 3.79
C PHE A 331 17.89 23.26 2.27
N PRO A 332 18.76 22.47 1.62
CA PRO A 332 18.59 22.14 0.21
C PRO A 332 17.21 21.50 0.05
N LYS A 333 16.41 22.02 -0.89
CA LYS A 333 15.12 21.42 -1.25
C LYS A 333 15.39 19.97 -1.61
N THR A 334 14.93 19.04 -0.77
CA THR A 334 15.05 17.62 -1.07
C THR A 334 14.41 17.34 -2.43
N ARG A 335 14.91 16.35 -3.18
CA ARG A 335 14.34 15.96 -4.49
C ARG A 335 12.81 15.79 -4.41
N ARG A 336 12.37 15.20 -3.30
CA ARG A 336 10.96 15.06 -2.95
C ARG A 336 10.24 16.40 -2.84
N ALA A 337 10.76 17.37 -2.10
CA ALA A 337 10.17 18.70 -1.98
C ALA A 337 10.05 19.44 -3.34
N ARG A 338 10.97 19.17 -4.29
CA ARG A 338 10.85 19.69 -5.67
C ARG A 338 9.70 19.03 -6.45
N ALA A 339 9.49 17.72 -6.28
CA ALA A 339 8.45 16.97 -6.98
C ALA A 339 7.04 17.22 -6.40
N GLU A 340 6.97 17.35 -5.09
CA GLU A 340 5.74 17.21 -4.30
C GLU A 340 5.16 18.53 -3.76
N GLY A 341 5.95 19.60 -3.73
CA GLY A 341 5.54 20.88 -3.15
C GLY A 341 5.46 20.87 -1.61
N PRO A 342 4.93 21.95 -1.01
CA PRO A 342 4.83 22.09 0.45
C PRO A 342 3.77 21.16 1.06
N ARG A 343 4.06 20.63 2.26
CA ARG A 343 3.13 19.81 3.07
C ARG A 343 2.47 20.65 4.16
N ASP A 344 1.87 21.75 3.70
CA ASP A 344 1.26 22.75 4.55
C ASP A 344 -0.14 22.35 5.07
N VAL A 345 -0.76 23.26 5.82
CA VAL A 345 -2.10 23.06 6.40
C VAL A 345 -3.15 22.86 5.30
N SER A 346 -3.03 23.55 4.15
CA SER A 346 -3.99 23.45 3.05
C SER A 346 -3.95 22.06 2.42
N TRP A 347 -2.75 21.55 2.16
CA TRP A 347 -2.54 20.18 1.69
C TRP A 347 -3.14 19.16 2.66
N ALA A 348 -2.84 19.30 3.97
CA ALA A 348 -3.35 18.38 4.98
C ALA A 348 -4.88 18.40 5.07
N CYS A 349 -5.50 19.59 5.10
CA CYS A 349 -6.96 19.73 5.08
C CYS A 349 -7.57 19.05 3.85
N CYS A 350 -7.00 19.25 2.66
CA CYS A 350 -7.46 18.60 1.44
C CYS A 350 -7.40 17.07 1.59
N GLN A 351 -6.27 16.49 1.99
CA GLN A 351 -6.13 15.03 2.14
C GLN A 351 -7.08 14.45 3.20
N ILE A 352 -7.32 15.16 4.30
CA ILE A 352 -8.28 14.74 5.33
C ILE A 352 -9.71 14.76 4.77
N GLN A 353 -10.10 15.80 4.06
CA GLN A 353 -11.42 15.88 3.43
C GLN A 353 -11.63 14.76 2.41
N ARG A 354 -10.64 14.45 1.57
CA ARG A 354 -10.68 13.31 0.64
C ARG A 354 -10.87 11.98 1.37
N SER A 355 -10.19 11.81 2.49
CA SER A 355 -10.29 10.63 3.35
C SER A 355 -11.69 10.50 3.97
N LEU A 356 -12.28 11.60 4.43
CA LEU A 356 -13.65 11.62 4.96
C LEU A 356 -14.68 11.33 3.87
N GLY A 357 -14.55 11.92 2.68
CA GLY A 357 -15.42 11.60 1.54
C GLY A 357 -15.38 10.12 1.17
N LYS A 358 -14.21 9.46 1.32
CA LYS A 358 -14.09 8.01 1.14
C LYS A 358 -14.87 7.23 2.20
N ILE A 359 -14.82 7.64 3.47
CA ILE A 359 -15.63 7.02 4.54
C ILE A 359 -17.12 7.23 4.26
N GLU A 360 -17.53 8.46 3.95
CA GLU A 360 -18.93 8.80 3.65
C GLU A 360 -19.50 7.95 2.52
N LYS A 361 -18.72 7.76 1.45
CA LYS A 361 -19.09 6.88 0.34
C LYS A 361 -19.21 5.41 0.76
N LEU A 362 -18.28 4.91 1.57
CA LEU A 362 -18.35 3.53 2.06
C LEU A 362 -19.56 3.31 2.99
N VAL A 363 -19.94 4.32 3.78
CA VAL A 363 -21.10 4.27 4.68
C VAL A 363 -22.43 4.41 3.91
N SER A 364 -22.47 5.25 2.88
CA SER A 364 -23.70 5.52 2.12
C SER A 364 -24.00 4.52 1.00
N ARG A 365 -23.01 3.80 0.44
CA ARG A 365 -23.15 3.01 -0.81
C ARG A 365 -23.63 1.57 -0.66
N GLY A 366 -24.38 1.21 0.37
CA GLY A 366 -24.93 -0.13 0.51
C GLY A 366 -26.31 -0.29 -0.13
N SER A 367 -26.48 -1.22 -1.09
CA SER A 367 -27.80 -1.83 -1.36
C SER A 367 -28.27 -2.68 -0.16
N SER A 368 -27.32 -3.07 0.69
CA SER A 368 -27.53 -3.65 2.01
C SER A 368 -26.85 -2.76 3.07
N PRO A 369 -27.43 -2.62 4.27
CA PRO A 369 -26.80 -1.86 5.34
C PRO A 369 -25.42 -2.47 5.67
N LEU A 370 -24.46 -1.60 6.02
CA LEU A 370 -23.16 -2.04 6.55
C LEU A 370 -23.37 -3.01 7.72
N SER A 371 -22.49 -4.01 7.82
CA SER A 371 -22.46 -4.92 8.98
C SER A 371 -22.23 -4.13 10.28
N SER A 372 -22.69 -4.67 11.41
CA SER A 372 -22.51 -4.04 12.73
C SER A 372 -21.03 -3.71 13.02
N TRP A 373 -20.11 -4.63 12.72
CA TRP A 373 -18.67 -4.41 12.90
C TRP A 373 -18.14 -3.25 12.03
N ALA A 374 -18.58 -3.16 10.77
CA ALA A 374 -18.13 -2.14 9.84
C ALA A 374 -18.65 -0.76 10.23
N ARG A 375 -19.89 -0.69 10.74
CA ARG A 375 -20.47 0.55 11.32
C ARG A 375 -19.69 0.99 12.55
N ALA A 376 -19.36 0.07 13.45
CA ALA A 376 -18.55 0.36 14.64
C ALA A 376 -17.15 0.85 14.27
N SER A 377 -16.50 0.22 13.27
CA SER A 377 -15.19 0.66 12.79
C SER A 377 -15.22 2.03 12.11
N ALA A 378 -16.23 2.28 11.26
CA ALA A 378 -16.42 3.59 10.64
C ALA A 378 -16.59 4.70 11.68
N ALA A 379 -17.44 4.48 12.69
CA ALA A 379 -17.63 5.43 13.79
C ALA A 379 -16.33 5.65 14.58
N ARG A 380 -15.59 4.58 14.90
CA ARG A 380 -14.28 4.67 15.57
C ARG A 380 -13.28 5.52 14.79
N ALA A 381 -13.18 5.28 13.48
CA ALA A 381 -12.28 6.02 12.59
C ALA A 381 -12.64 7.51 12.57
N LEU A 382 -13.92 7.83 12.41
CA LEU A 382 -14.43 9.22 12.39
C LEU A 382 -14.17 9.95 13.72
N VAL A 383 -14.46 9.30 14.86
CA VAL A 383 -14.21 9.85 16.20
C VAL A 383 -12.71 10.08 16.42
N SER A 384 -11.87 9.13 16.00
CA SER A 384 -10.41 9.24 16.12
C SER A 384 -9.83 10.37 15.25
N ILE A 385 -10.34 10.51 14.03
CA ILE A 385 -9.97 11.61 13.12
C ILE A 385 -10.39 12.96 13.71
N LEU A 386 -11.62 13.07 14.22
CA LEU A 386 -12.12 14.29 14.85
C LEU A 386 -11.27 14.67 16.07
N LYS A 387 -10.98 13.70 16.95
CA LYS A 387 -10.10 13.91 18.11
C LYS A 387 -8.74 14.46 17.71
N ALA A 388 -8.08 13.84 16.73
CA ALA A 388 -6.77 14.26 16.26
C ALA A 388 -6.77 15.67 15.62
N VAL A 389 -7.83 16.04 14.91
CA VAL A 389 -8.00 17.39 14.34
C VAL A 389 -8.25 18.43 15.43
N VAL A 390 -9.07 18.12 16.43
CA VAL A 390 -9.34 19.02 17.56
C VAL A 390 -8.09 19.25 18.42
N GLU A 391 -7.23 18.25 18.54
CA GLU A 391 -5.94 18.38 19.24
C GLU A 391 -4.90 19.19 18.42
N HIS A 392 -5.14 19.42 17.12
CA HIS A 392 -4.24 20.17 16.23
C HIS A 392 -4.82 21.54 15.87
N ARG A 393 -4.41 22.59 16.59
CA ARG A 393 -4.97 23.95 16.48
C ARG A 393 -5.11 24.49 15.06
N LEU A 394 -4.11 24.28 14.19
CA LEU A 394 -4.14 24.82 12.83
C LEU A 394 -5.14 24.08 11.92
N LEU A 395 -5.26 22.77 12.10
CA LEU A 395 -6.27 21.97 11.39
C LEU A 395 -7.67 22.26 11.94
N TYR A 396 -7.79 22.40 13.26
CA TYR A 396 -9.04 22.76 13.92
C TYR A 396 -9.63 24.05 13.34
N ASP A 397 -8.84 25.12 13.28
CA ASP A 397 -9.31 26.42 12.76
C ASP A 397 -9.85 26.27 11.33
N ARG A 398 -9.19 25.48 10.48
CA ARG A 398 -9.57 25.31 9.07
C ARG A 398 -10.74 24.36 8.84
N LEU A 399 -10.84 23.28 9.60
CA LEU A 399 -11.81 22.21 9.36
C LEU A 399 -13.07 22.32 10.23
N VAL A 400 -12.96 22.91 11.43
CA VAL A 400 -14.06 22.96 12.40
C VAL A 400 -14.37 24.40 12.83
N GLY A 401 -13.34 25.18 13.18
CA GLY A 401 -13.49 26.45 13.89
C GLY A 401 -14.04 27.61 13.05
N ASN A 402 -13.58 27.77 11.80
CA ASN A 402 -13.89 28.98 11.01
C ASN A 402 -15.24 28.93 10.28
N GLN A 403 -15.63 27.78 9.74
CA GLN A 403 -16.84 27.64 8.92
C GLN A 403 -17.48 26.27 9.19
N ASP A 404 -18.81 26.25 9.26
CA ASP A 404 -19.54 25.00 9.38
C ASP A 404 -19.59 24.29 8.02
N CYS A 405 -18.61 23.41 7.81
CA CYS A 405 -18.58 22.51 6.66
C CYS A 405 -19.15 21.11 6.98
N GLY A 406 -19.82 20.96 8.13
CA GLY A 406 -20.32 19.66 8.56
C GLY A 406 -19.22 18.61 8.79
N PHE A 407 -18.02 19.04 9.20
CA PHE A 407 -16.86 18.18 9.35
C PHE A 407 -17.17 16.95 10.20
N VAL A 408 -17.06 15.75 9.60
CA VAL A 408 -17.39 14.43 10.18
C VAL A 408 -18.89 14.22 10.49
N PHE A 409 -19.68 15.28 10.65
CA PHE A 409 -21.09 15.22 11.04
C PHE A 409 -21.93 14.37 10.09
N SER A 410 -21.88 14.60 8.76
CA SER A 410 -22.72 13.86 7.80
C SER A 410 -22.51 12.34 7.90
N SER A 411 -21.26 11.92 8.08
CA SER A 411 -20.89 10.52 8.18
C SER A 411 -21.27 9.91 9.53
N LEU A 412 -21.09 10.63 10.64
CA LEU A 412 -21.52 10.14 11.95
C LEU A 412 -23.04 10.13 12.10
N ASP A 413 -23.76 11.04 11.43
CA ASP A 413 -25.22 11.07 11.45
C ASP A 413 -25.82 9.76 10.94
N MET A 414 -25.22 9.18 9.90
CA MET A 414 -25.59 7.86 9.37
C MET A 414 -25.27 6.69 10.31
N LEU A 415 -24.53 6.92 11.40
CA LEU A 415 -24.01 5.93 12.35
C LEU A 415 -24.52 6.17 13.79
N ALA A 416 -25.70 6.80 13.94
CA ALA A 416 -26.23 7.16 15.25
C ALA A 416 -26.61 5.97 16.16
N ASP A 417 -26.70 4.77 15.62
CA ASP A 417 -26.85 3.52 16.38
C ASP A 417 -25.58 3.13 17.17
N GLN A 418 -24.42 3.71 16.84
CA GLN A 418 -23.13 3.37 17.47
C GLN A 418 -22.91 4.06 18.82
N SER A 419 -23.82 3.79 19.77
CA SER A 419 -23.90 4.45 21.08
C SER A 419 -22.67 4.29 21.99
N GLN A 420 -21.79 3.33 21.70
CA GLN A 420 -20.55 3.10 22.45
C GLN A 420 -19.53 4.25 22.35
N PHE A 421 -19.70 5.18 21.38
CA PHE A 421 -18.78 6.31 21.20
C PHE A 421 -19.26 7.64 21.81
N ILE A 422 -20.39 7.63 22.53
CA ILE A 422 -20.98 8.84 23.13
C ILE A 422 -20.00 9.55 24.07
N ASP A 423 -19.39 8.82 25.01
CA ASP A 423 -18.49 9.42 26.03
C ASP A 423 -17.27 10.08 25.37
N ALA A 424 -16.73 9.49 24.31
CA ALA A 424 -15.61 10.05 23.55
C ALA A 424 -16.02 11.31 22.78
N LEU A 425 -17.23 11.33 22.20
CA LEU A 425 -17.76 12.52 21.53
C LEU A 425 -18.02 13.67 22.51
N GLU A 426 -18.47 13.37 23.72
CA GLU A 426 -18.67 14.36 24.78
C GLU A 426 -17.33 14.99 25.22
N GLU A 427 -16.29 14.18 25.44
CA GLU A 427 -14.94 14.67 25.74
C GLU A 427 -14.42 15.60 24.62
N ILE A 428 -14.67 15.24 23.36
CA ILE A 428 -14.30 16.05 22.21
C ILE A 428 -15.12 17.36 22.19
N MET A 429 -16.42 17.30 22.44
CA MET A 429 -17.31 18.47 22.46
C MET A 429 -16.95 19.47 23.56
N ASP A 430 -16.45 19.00 24.71
CA ASP A 430 -15.93 19.87 25.76
C ASP A 430 -14.70 20.65 25.29
N LYS A 431 -13.76 19.99 24.60
CA LYS A 431 -12.60 20.65 23.97
C LYS A 431 -13.03 21.65 22.90
N ILE A 432 -13.99 21.29 22.06
CA ILE A 432 -14.57 22.19 21.04
C ILE A 432 -15.22 23.41 21.71
N GLY A 433 -15.89 23.23 22.85
CA GLY A 433 -16.48 24.33 23.62
C GLY A 433 -15.44 25.35 24.12
N VAL A 434 -14.23 24.89 24.46
CA VAL A 434 -13.12 25.75 24.87
C VAL A 434 -12.49 26.46 23.67
N LEU A 435 -12.29 25.75 22.54
CA LEU A 435 -11.67 26.30 21.35
C LEU A 435 -12.61 27.23 20.54
N GLY A 436 -13.91 27.02 20.67
CA GLY A 436 -14.96 27.73 19.93
C GLY A 436 -15.19 27.15 18.53
N ALA A 437 -16.46 26.94 18.18
CA ALA A 437 -16.88 26.45 16.86
C ALA A 437 -18.18 27.16 16.43
N PRO A 438 -18.56 27.10 15.14
CA PRO A 438 -19.81 27.64 14.67
C PRO A 438 -21.00 27.08 15.47
N PRO A 439 -21.96 27.92 15.91
CA PRO A 439 -23.09 27.48 16.73
C PRO A 439 -23.93 26.38 16.08
N SER A 440 -24.04 26.40 14.74
CA SER A 440 -24.73 25.37 13.96
C SER A 440 -24.05 24.00 14.10
N TYR A 441 -22.72 23.95 13.98
CA TYR A 441 -21.93 22.71 14.15
C TYR A 441 -22.13 22.12 15.56
N VAL A 442 -22.03 22.97 16.59
CA VAL A 442 -22.20 22.56 17.99
C VAL A 442 -23.62 22.03 18.24
N THR A 443 -24.64 22.69 17.67
CA THR A 443 -26.04 22.27 17.80
C THR A 443 -26.27 20.92 17.12
N ASN A 444 -25.74 20.74 15.90
CA ASN A 444 -25.83 19.50 15.14
C ASN A 444 -25.17 18.33 15.87
N MET A 445 -23.94 18.51 16.37
CA MET A 445 -23.24 17.47 17.13
C MET A 445 -23.95 17.11 18.44
N ARG A 446 -24.53 18.09 19.15
CA ARG A 446 -25.35 17.82 20.35
C ARG A 446 -26.61 17.03 20.01
N HIS A 447 -27.29 17.38 18.92
CA HIS A 447 -28.46 16.64 18.44
C HIS A 447 -28.10 15.20 18.07
N LEU A 448 -26.96 14.99 17.41
CA LEU A 448 -26.44 13.66 17.11
C LEU A 448 -26.22 12.84 18.40
N ILE A 449 -25.52 13.40 19.40
CA ILE A 449 -25.29 12.71 20.69
C ILE A 449 -26.62 12.35 21.36
N LEU A 450 -27.62 13.23 21.34
CA LEU A 450 -28.96 12.94 21.88
C LEU A 450 -29.63 11.78 21.14
N ARG A 451 -29.51 11.73 19.81
CA ARG A 451 -30.04 10.61 19.00
C ARG A 451 -29.29 9.31 19.26
N MET A 452 -27.97 9.36 19.48
CA MET A 452 -27.20 8.17 19.87
C MET A 452 -27.64 7.62 21.23
N ARG A 453 -27.99 8.50 22.17
CA ARG A 453 -28.52 8.10 23.49
C ARG A 453 -29.90 7.45 23.41
N SER A 454 -30.77 7.90 22.50
CA SER A 454 -32.08 7.25 22.32
C SER A 454 -31.93 5.80 21.85
N HIS A 455 -30.98 5.51 20.95
CA HIS A 455 -30.70 4.14 20.52
C HIS A 455 -30.15 3.25 21.64
N LYS A 456 -29.31 3.79 22.53
CA LYS A 456 -28.79 3.05 23.70
C LYS A 456 -29.89 2.50 24.62
N THR A 457 -31.05 3.15 24.64
CA THR A 457 -32.16 2.79 25.55
C THR A 457 -33.03 1.66 24.98
N GLU A 458 -33.02 1.46 23.66
CA GLU A 458 -33.85 0.45 22.98
C GLU A 458 -33.23 -0.96 23.01
N ASP A 459 -31.90 -1.07 23.14
CA ASP A 459 -31.16 -2.35 23.16
C ASP A 459 -31.12 -3.05 24.53
N VAL A 460 -31.79 -2.50 25.56
CA VAL A 460 -32.00 -3.21 26.83
C VAL A 460 -33.31 -3.98 26.72
N PRO A 461 -33.32 -5.32 26.52
CA PRO A 461 -34.56 -6.06 26.52
C PRO A 461 -35.21 -5.91 27.90
N PHE A 462 -36.36 -5.25 27.91
CA PHE A 462 -37.25 -5.18 29.07
C PHE A 462 -37.62 -6.60 29.48
N ALA A 463 -36.90 -7.14 30.45
CA ALA A 463 -37.32 -8.27 31.25
C ALA A 463 -38.48 -7.83 32.15
N GLY A 464 -39.68 -7.77 31.58
CA GLY A 464 -40.96 -7.83 32.28
C GLY A 464 -41.86 -8.70 31.41
N GLY A 465 -42.19 -9.94 31.77
CA GLY A 465 -42.81 -10.33 33.02
C GLY A 465 -44.16 -10.96 32.66
N SER A 466 -44.16 -12.26 32.38
CA SER A 466 -45.34 -13.11 32.52
C SER A 466 -44.89 -14.54 32.79
N GLY A 467 -45.36 -15.04 33.93
CA GLY A 467 -44.73 -16.10 34.69
C GLY A 467 -44.81 -17.49 34.08
N THR A 468 -43.88 -18.33 34.51
CA THR A 468 -44.09 -19.77 34.53
C THR A 468 -43.44 -20.34 35.78
N GLN A 469 -44.17 -21.24 36.41
CA GLN A 469 -44.00 -21.68 37.79
C GLN A 469 -42.66 -22.38 38.05
N ARG A 470 -42.12 -22.01 39.21
CA ARG A 470 -41.18 -22.72 40.07
C ARG A 470 -41.40 -24.24 39.99
N SER A 471 -40.40 -24.95 39.46
CA SER A 471 -40.25 -26.40 39.63
C SER A 471 -38.92 -26.65 40.33
N GLU A 472 -39.01 -27.47 41.37
CA GLU A 472 -38.01 -27.73 42.39
C GLU A 472 -36.77 -28.43 41.83
N THR A 473 -35.60 -28.05 42.35
CA THR A 473 -34.33 -28.77 42.24
C THR A 473 -34.39 -30.08 43.04
N PRO A 474 -33.94 -31.22 42.46
CA PRO A 474 -33.44 -32.33 43.25
C PRO A 474 -31.93 -32.22 43.49
N VAL A 475 -31.57 -32.67 44.69
CA VAL A 475 -30.25 -32.81 45.32
C VAL A 475 -29.28 -33.64 44.46
N PRO A 476 -27.97 -33.30 44.40
CA PRO A 476 -26.94 -34.26 44.03
C PRO A 476 -26.32 -34.90 45.28
N ASP A 477 -26.46 -36.22 45.38
CA ASP A 477 -25.79 -37.05 46.40
C ASP A 477 -24.27 -37.13 46.18
N GLU A 478 -23.57 -37.20 47.31
CA GLU A 478 -22.14 -37.47 47.48
C GLU A 478 -21.71 -38.91 47.07
N PRO A 479 -20.39 -39.18 46.97
CA PRO A 479 -19.82 -40.27 46.19
C PRO A 479 -19.54 -41.56 46.98
N SER A 480 -19.36 -42.67 46.26
CA SER A 480 -18.58 -43.82 46.77
C SER A 480 -17.99 -44.71 45.66
N PRO A 481 -16.95 -45.49 45.97
CA PRO A 481 -15.75 -45.63 45.13
C PRO A 481 -15.66 -46.96 44.38
N GLY A 482 -14.99 -46.96 43.24
CA GLY A 482 -14.67 -48.16 42.48
C GLY A 482 -13.33 -48.00 41.75
N ALA A 483 -12.32 -48.73 42.23
CA ALA A 483 -10.94 -48.69 41.79
C ALA A 483 -10.74 -49.30 40.39
N VAL A 484 -9.97 -48.62 39.52
CA VAL A 484 -9.18 -49.27 38.46
C VAL A 484 -7.83 -48.54 38.35
N GLN A 485 -6.75 -49.29 38.57
CA GLN A 485 -5.36 -48.86 38.45
C GLN A 485 -4.95 -48.60 36.98
N PRO A 486 -3.96 -47.71 36.73
CA PRO A 486 -3.36 -47.51 35.42
C PRO A 486 -2.15 -48.44 35.18
N PRO A 487 -1.86 -48.87 33.94
CA PRO A 487 -0.57 -49.46 33.61
C PRO A 487 0.46 -48.39 33.19
N ALA A 488 1.68 -48.59 33.69
CA ALA A 488 2.88 -47.81 33.42
C ALA A 488 3.54 -48.17 32.05
N PRO A 489 4.60 -47.45 31.60
CA PRO A 489 4.96 -47.33 30.20
C PRO A 489 5.95 -48.39 29.71
N GLY A 490 5.71 -48.88 28.49
CA GLY A 490 6.57 -49.83 27.78
C GLY A 490 7.57 -49.15 26.82
N ARG A 491 8.81 -49.62 26.90
CA ARG A 491 10.00 -49.28 26.10
C ARG A 491 9.92 -49.71 24.62
N SER A 492 10.47 -48.84 23.77
CA SER A 492 11.50 -49.10 22.73
C SER A 492 11.21 -50.08 21.57
N THR A 493 11.22 -49.55 20.34
CA THR A 493 11.88 -50.21 19.17
C THR A 493 12.50 -49.16 18.24
N SER A 494 13.81 -49.35 18.00
CA SER A 494 14.61 -48.62 17.01
C SER A 494 14.68 -49.42 15.71
N VAL A 495 14.61 -48.77 14.55
CA VAL A 495 15.21 -49.27 13.29
C VAL A 495 15.84 -48.10 12.53
N ARG A 496 17.10 -48.30 12.11
CA ARG A 496 17.99 -47.40 11.34
C ARG A 496 17.78 -47.56 9.83
N PHE A 497 18.21 -46.56 9.04
CA PHE A 497 18.87 -46.60 7.69
C PHE A 497 18.65 -45.21 7.02
N LEU A 498 19.56 -44.47 6.37
CA LEU A 498 20.91 -44.64 5.81
C LEU A 498 21.71 -43.32 5.94
N THR A 499 22.99 -43.43 6.24
CA THR A 499 24.05 -42.40 6.17
C THR A 499 24.65 -42.31 4.76
N PRO A 500 25.08 -41.13 4.27
CA PRO A 500 26.00 -41.04 3.15
C PRO A 500 27.46 -41.10 3.62
N GLU A 501 28.24 -41.90 2.89
CA GLU A 501 29.68 -42.12 3.03
C GLU A 501 30.51 -40.87 2.69
N MET A 502 31.59 -40.68 3.43
CA MET A 502 32.72 -39.80 3.08
C MET A 502 33.91 -40.66 2.67
N PRO A 503 34.71 -40.25 1.68
CA PRO A 503 36.08 -40.72 1.55
C PRO A 503 37.08 -39.78 2.28
N ALA A 504 37.91 -40.39 3.13
CA ALA A 504 39.24 -39.89 3.51
C ALA A 504 40.15 -39.90 2.24
N SER A 505 41.15 -39.05 2.03
CA SER A 505 42.30 -38.65 2.84
C SER A 505 42.96 -37.45 2.11
N VAL A 506 43.74 -36.58 2.73
CA VAL A 506 45.22 -36.64 2.72
C VAL A 506 45.76 -35.59 3.70
N MET A 507 46.73 -36.02 4.51
CA MET A 507 47.50 -35.20 5.44
C MET A 507 48.41 -34.19 4.73
N GLY A 508 48.53 -33.00 5.31
CA GLY A 508 49.54 -31.99 4.95
C GLY A 508 49.95 -31.16 6.16
N ARG A 509 51.15 -31.44 6.69
CA ARG A 509 51.86 -30.82 7.81
C ARG A 509 52.18 -29.32 7.61
N GLY A 510 52.29 -28.60 8.73
CA GLY A 510 53.19 -27.46 8.95
C GLY A 510 52.53 -26.09 8.75
N GLY A 511 52.76 -25.06 9.55
CA GLY A 511 53.71 -24.86 10.63
C GLY A 511 53.49 -23.49 11.29
N ARG A 512 54.13 -23.35 12.45
CA ARG A 512 54.29 -22.16 13.31
C ARG A 512 54.42 -20.82 12.58
N GLY A 513 53.96 -19.75 13.23
CA GLY A 513 54.76 -18.52 13.29
C GLY A 513 54.03 -17.20 13.58
N LYS A 514 54.32 -16.64 14.77
CA LYS A 514 54.56 -15.21 15.10
C LYS A 514 53.49 -14.17 14.68
N ALA A 515 52.84 -13.50 15.64
CA ALA A 515 53.36 -12.34 16.40
C ALA A 515 53.80 -11.16 15.52
N GLY A 516 53.03 -10.06 15.56
CA GLY A 516 53.39 -8.80 14.93
C GLY A 516 52.48 -7.65 15.34
N ARG A 517 52.81 -7.01 16.46
CA ARG A 517 52.33 -5.66 16.83
C ARG A 517 52.78 -4.66 15.77
N GLY A 518 51.94 -3.70 15.40
CA GLY A 518 52.32 -2.58 14.56
C GLY A 518 51.49 -1.33 14.85
N ARG A 519 51.99 -0.50 15.78
CA ARG A 519 51.59 0.90 15.96
C ARG A 519 52.00 1.71 14.73
N GLY A 520 51.16 2.64 14.29
CA GLY A 520 51.51 3.66 13.31
C GLY A 520 50.76 4.96 13.60
N SER A 521 51.46 5.89 14.25
CA SER A 521 51.07 7.28 14.45
C SER A 521 51.93 8.11 13.51
N THR A 522 51.34 9.04 12.74
CA THR A 522 52.03 10.26 12.32
C THR A 522 51.04 11.39 12.02
N ARG A 523 51.30 12.50 12.71
CA ARG A 523 50.84 13.86 12.44
C ARG A 523 51.38 14.36 11.10
N GLY A 524 50.64 15.27 10.46
CA GLY A 524 51.13 16.14 9.40
C GLY A 524 50.39 17.48 9.42
N ALA A 525 51.02 18.51 9.96
CA ALA A 525 50.60 19.90 9.86
C ALA A 525 51.39 20.59 8.75
N LYS A 526 50.77 21.49 7.98
CA LYS A 526 51.31 22.84 7.69
C LYS A 526 50.37 23.68 6.81
N ARG A 527 50.24 24.93 7.23
CA ARG A 527 49.63 26.09 6.55
C ARG A 527 50.36 26.44 5.25
N SER A 528 49.66 27.15 4.38
CA SER A 528 50.16 28.40 3.77
C SER A 528 49.02 29.38 3.56
N VAL A 529 49.27 30.61 4.03
CA VAL A 529 48.49 31.83 3.93
C VAL A 529 49.22 32.75 2.96
N SER A 530 48.48 33.50 2.14
CA SER A 530 48.85 34.79 1.54
C SER A 530 47.59 35.36 0.89
N GLU A 531 46.91 36.35 1.50
CA GLU A 531 47.11 37.81 1.33
C GLU A 531 46.83 38.28 -0.11
N ALA A 532 45.72 38.95 -0.40
CA ALA A 532 45.29 40.33 -0.05
C ALA A 532 45.71 41.36 -1.12
N GLY A 533 44.73 42.08 -1.67
CA GLY A 533 44.95 43.36 -2.35
C GLY A 533 43.77 43.80 -3.24
N PRO A 534 43.45 45.11 -3.32
CA PRO A 534 42.07 45.60 -3.17
C PRO A 534 41.60 46.57 -4.29
N SER A 535 40.45 47.23 -4.04
CA SER A 535 39.92 48.46 -4.67
C SER A 535 39.24 48.28 -6.04
N ASP A 536 38.19 49.00 -6.45
CA ASP A 536 37.41 50.08 -5.86
C ASP A 536 36.12 50.31 -6.70
N SER A 537 35.10 50.91 -6.10
CA SER A 537 34.20 51.94 -6.69
C SER A 537 33.48 51.65 -8.04
N SER A 538 32.14 51.73 -8.20
CA SER A 538 31.32 52.95 -8.12
C SER A 538 29.96 52.75 -8.85
N GLY A 539 28.91 53.44 -8.38
CA GLY A 539 27.78 53.97 -9.19
C GLY A 539 26.77 52.96 -9.75
N GLY A 540 25.45 53.16 -9.76
CA GLY A 540 24.61 54.30 -9.45
C GLY A 540 23.17 54.02 -9.89
N THR A 541 22.24 54.73 -9.25
CA THR A 541 20.96 55.24 -9.77
C THR A 541 19.84 54.29 -10.26
N LYS A 542 18.76 54.30 -9.45
CA LYS A 542 17.37 54.68 -9.80
C LYS A 542 16.94 54.53 -11.27
N LYS A 543 15.87 53.76 -11.51
CA LYS A 543 14.80 54.20 -12.43
C LYS A 543 13.42 53.72 -11.99
N LYS A 544 12.49 54.66 -12.10
CA LYS A 544 11.08 54.68 -11.75
C LYS A 544 10.32 54.82 -13.07
N ALA A 545 9.27 54.02 -13.30
CA ALA A 545 8.18 54.21 -14.29
C ALA A 545 7.13 53.17 -13.87
N ARG A 546 5.87 53.44 -13.48
CA ARG A 546 4.79 54.34 -13.91
C ARG A 546 4.19 54.00 -15.28
N GLU A 547 2.88 53.74 -15.24
CA GLU A 547 1.86 53.58 -16.30
C GLU A 547 1.97 52.28 -17.13
N SER A 548 0.91 51.47 -17.28
CA SER A 548 -0.54 51.76 -17.36
C SER A 548 -1.40 50.80 -16.55
#